data_AF-A0AA37UJX0-F1
#
_entry.id   AF-A0AA37UJX0-F1
#
_cell.length_a   1.000
_cell.length_b   1.000
_cell.length_c   1.000
_cell.angle_alpha   90.00
_cell.angle_beta   90.00
_cell.angle_gamma   90.00
#
_symmetry.space_group_name_H-M   'P 1'
#
loop_
_entity.id
_entity.type
_entity.pdbx_description
1 polymer ?
#
loop_
_entity_poly.entity_id
_entity_poly.type
_entity_poly.pdbx_seq_one_letter_code
_entity_poly.pdbx_strand_id
1 'polypeptide(L)'
;MGLATPSTVAALLYLSMSSTCHAKSATDATEHLDHAIDLAKSIGLFGIADEGMAVRWPDGSSDFLWEKSLAQTAWGSFVYITPHFPAYMGTTFPRVCKLALIAHEMIWMNYGNSLRVGGHSMVAHMEVLYRRYLEWADGLPLELVRSGDSIHHVLLLHIYFHAFVLDLFRPLIQHGDAMRVRLESFTSQQASPEAVCLASATQLGRIAITYLQKCSSASYSFLWSTALLYSANATLRELANVTENSEKLANFRTCILGYQRLQRPFRLSQGIIRSLLSMALREGLLASSEARAIIKDSNEKAKHHRVQDEVQAPFIVDLDLATVNPAAAHVDKLAAEFEELAIFNEFTVIASGREAPEMPSEAIGSDAEV
;
A
#
# COMPACT_ATOMS: atom_id res chain seq x y z
N MET A 1 -4.09 -36.18 -10.84
CA MET A 1 -4.15 -35.87 -9.40
C MET A 1 -2.86 -35.15 -9.04
N GLY A 2 -2.86 -33.82 -9.15
CA GLY A 2 -1.71 -33.02 -8.70
C GLY A 2 -1.64 -33.07 -7.18
N LEU A 3 -0.44 -33.28 -6.63
CA LEU A 3 -0.22 -33.40 -5.19
C LEU A 3 -0.71 -32.12 -4.48
N ALA A 4 -1.76 -32.25 -3.65
CA ALA A 4 -2.26 -31.18 -2.80
C ALA A 4 -1.21 -30.86 -1.74
N THR A 5 -0.29 -29.95 -2.07
CA THR A 5 0.88 -29.61 -1.23
C THR A 5 0.96 -28.11 -1.01
N PRO A 6 1.62 -27.66 0.08
CA PRO A 6 1.93 -26.25 0.31
C PRO A 6 2.67 -25.59 -0.88
N SER A 7 3.51 -26.35 -1.58
CA SER A 7 4.21 -25.92 -2.79
C SER A 7 3.26 -25.56 -3.94
N THR A 8 2.15 -26.29 -4.07
CA THR A 8 1.13 -26.02 -5.09
C THR A 8 0.33 -24.78 -4.75
N VAL A 9 -0.01 -24.58 -3.48
CA VAL A 9 -0.63 -23.33 -2.99
C VAL A 9 0.27 -22.13 -3.30
N ALA A 10 1.57 -22.24 -2.99
CA ALA A 10 2.56 -21.22 -3.30
C ALA A 10 2.65 -20.91 -4.80
N ALA A 11 2.66 -21.94 -5.66
CA ALA A 11 2.68 -21.76 -7.10
C ALA A 11 1.44 -21.01 -7.61
N LEU A 12 0.25 -21.33 -7.09
CA LEU A 12 -0.99 -20.64 -7.45
C LEU A 12 -0.98 -19.18 -6.99
N LEU A 13 -0.45 -18.88 -5.80
CA LEU A 13 -0.25 -17.50 -5.34
C LEU A 13 0.72 -16.73 -6.26
N TYR A 14 1.81 -17.36 -6.73
CA TYR A 14 2.72 -16.76 -7.70
C TYR A 14 2.02 -16.46 -9.03
N LEU A 15 1.22 -17.40 -9.54
CA LEU A 15 0.47 -17.20 -10.76
C LEU A 15 -0.52 -16.05 -10.61
N SER A 16 -1.26 -15.99 -9.50
CA SER A 16 -2.15 -14.86 -9.19
C SER A 16 -1.41 -13.53 -9.17
N MET A 17 -0.28 -13.44 -8.46
CA MET A 17 0.56 -12.23 -8.42
C MET A 17 1.10 -11.84 -9.80
N SER A 18 1.56 -12.82 -10.58
CA SER A 18 2.09 -12.61 -11.93
C SER A 18 1.00 -12.09 -12.88
N SER A 19 -0.17 -12.74 -12.89
CA SER A 19 -1.35 -12.32 -13.67
C SER A 19 -1.79 -10.91 -13.29
N THR A 20 -1.81 -10.59 -11.98
CA THR A 20 -2.09 -9.25 -11.47
C THR A 20 -1.07 -8.22 -11.99
N CYS A 21 0.22 -8.54 -11.94
CA CYS A 21 1.28 -7.64 -12.42
C CYS A 21 1.25 -7.41 -13.94
N HIS A 22 0.76 -8.38 -14.72
CA HIS A 22 0.52 -8.24 -16.16
C HIS A 22 -0.79 -7.49 -16.48
N ALA A 23 -1.74 -7.45 -15.54
CA ALA A 23 -2.99 -6.70 -15.60
C ALA A 23 -3.76 -6.85 -16.94
N LYS A 24 -3.82 -8.09 -17.45
CA LYS A 24 -4.50 -8.46 -18.70
C LYS A 24 -5.90 -9.02 -18.49
N SER A 25 -6.14 -9.64 -17.33
CA SER A 25 -7.40 -10.28 -16.98
C SER A 25 -7.55 -10.22 -15.46
N ALA A 26 -8.62 -9.62 -14.98
CA ALA A 26 -8.97 -9.68 -13.56
C ALA A 26 -9.34 -11.12 -13.17
N THR A 27 -10.02 -11.84 -14.08
CA THR A 27 -10.51 -13.21 -13.88
C THR A 27 -9.38 -14.20 -13.63
N ASP A 28 -8.29 -14.13 -14.39
CA ASP A 28 -7.19 -15.10 -14.28
C ASP A 28 -6.48 -14.95 -12.91
N ALA A 29 -6.30 -13.70 -12.45
CA ALA A 29 -5.68 -13.42 -11.16
C ALA A 29 -6.55 -13.89 -9.99
N THR A 30 -7.86 -13.67 -10.05
CA THR A 30 -8.81 -14.12 -9.03
C THR A 30 -8.97 -15.63 -9.04
N GLU A 31 -9.06 -16.27 -10.20
CA GLU A 31 -9.20 -17.73 -10.31
C GLU A 31 -8.02 -18.46 -9.68
N HIS A 32 -6.79 -18.01 -9.93
CA HIS A 32 -5.60 -18.58 -9.28
C HIS A 32 -5.61 -18.36 -7.76
N LEU A 33 -6.10 -17.21 -7.29
CA LEU A 33 -6.18 -16.91 -5.86
C LEU A 33 -7.25 -17.75 -5.17
N ASP A 34 -8.44 -17.85 -5.75
CA ASP A 34 -9.56 -18.65 -5.23
C ASP A 34 -9.16 -20.12 -5.15
N HIS A 35 -8.51 -20.64 -6.20
CA HIS A 35 -7.98 -22.00 -6.18
C HIS A 35 -6.88 -22.18 -5.12
N ALA A 36 -5.99 -21.19 -4.94
CA ALA A 36 -4.99 -21.25 -3.86
C ALA A 36 -5.67 -21.30 -2.49
N ILE A 37 -6.72 -20.51 -2.27
CA ILE A 37 -7.49 -20.45 -1.03
C ILE A 37 -8.21 -21.78 -0.78
N ASP A 38 -8.90 -22.32 -1.78
CA ASP A 38 -9.65 -23.57 -1.65
C ASP A 38 -8.71 -24.75 -1.40
N LEU A 39 -7.58 -24.81 -2.12
CA LEU A 39 -6.57 -25.81 -1.90
C LEU A 39 -5.97 -25.69 -0.50
N ALA A 40 -5.62 -24.48 -0.09
CA ALA A 40 -5.10 -24.19 1.24
C ALA A 40 -6.09 -24.61 2.34
N LYS A 41 -7.38 -24.30 2.21
CA LYS A 41 -8.42 -24.78 3.14
C LYS A 41 -8.48 -26.31 3.16
N SER A 42 -8.48 -26.95 1.99
CA SER A 42 -8.57 -28.42 1.89
C SER A 42 -7.42 -29.18 2.55
N ILE A 43 -6.23 -28.56 2.63
CA ILE A 43 -5.05 -29.13 3.29
C ILE A 43 -4.86 -28.63 4.73
N GLY A 44 -5.85 -27.92 5.29
CA GLY A 44 -5.81 -27.40 6.67
C GLY A 44 -4.87 -26.21 6.86
N LEU A 45 -4.58 -25.46 5.81
CA LEU A 45 -3.68 -24.30 5.88
C LEU A 45 -4.39 -23.03 6.38
N PHE A 46 -5.71 -22.93 6.17
CA PHE A 46 -6.56 -21.82 6.62
C PHE A 46 -7.83 -22.35 7.30
N GLY A 47 -8.35 -21.63 8.29
CA GLY A 47 -9.66 -21.92 8.89
C GLY A 47 -9.69 -23.02 9.95
N ILE A 48 -8.55 -23.41 10.54
CA ILE A 48 -8.53 -24.28 11.73
C ILE A 48 -8.76 -23.45 12.98
N ALA A 49 -9.96 -22.91 13.10
CA ALA A 49 -10.47 -22.35 14.35
C ALA A 49 -11.98 -22.56 14.37
N ASP A 50 -12.41 -23.81 14.36
CA ASP A 50 -13.50 -24.26 15.23
C ASP A 50 -13.61 -25.78 15.20
N GLU A 51 -13.66 -26.35 16.40
CA GLU A 51 -14.10 -27.71 16.73
C GLU A 51 -13.25 -28.89 16.20
N GLY A 52 -12.29 -29.30 17.03
CA GLY A 52 -12.09 -30.73 17.28
C GLY A 52 -10.87 -31.40 16.65
N MET A 53 -9.66 -31.05 17.08
CA MET A 53 -8.53 -31.99 17.08
C MET A 53 -7.66 -31.73 18.31
N ALA A 54 -7.84 -32.56 19.34
CA ALA A 54 -6.86 -32.70 20.43
C ALA A 54 -5.93 -33.86 20.07
N VAL A 55 -4.90 -33.61 19.24
CA VAL A 55 -3.80 -34.57 19.08
C VAL A 55 -2.63 -34.08 19.93
N ARG A 56 -2.53 -34.60 21.16
CA ARG A 56 -1.35 -34.40 22.02
C ARG A 56 -0.18 -35.24 21.52
N TRP A 57 0.96 -34.59 21.29
CA TRP A 57 2.26 -35.26 21.23
C TRP A 57 2.75 -35.63 22.65
N PRO A 58 3.66 -36.61 22.79
CA PRO A 58 4.04 -37.22 24.07
C PRO A 58 4.64 -36.28 25.13
N ASP A 59 4.96 -35.04 24.78
CA ASP A 59 5.56 -34.04 25.67
C ASP A 59 4.59 -32.94 26.16
N GLY A 60 3.33 -32.95 25.69
CA GLY A 60 2.26 -32.13 26.25
C GLY A 60 2.29 -30.63 25.93
N SER A 61 3.06 -30.16 24.94
CA SER A 61 3.01 -28.76 24.50
C SER A 61 1.91 -28.52 23.44
N SER A 62 1.08 -27.49 23.61
CA SER A 62 -0.15 -27.26 22.82
C SER A 62 0.03 -26.35 21.58
N ASP A 63 0.02 -26.99 20.41
CA ASP A 63 -0.48 -26.68 19.05
C ASP A 63 -0.75 -25.28 18.44
N PHE A 64 -0.78 -24.13 19.14
CA PHE A 64 -1.21 -22.89 18.44
C PHE A 64 -0.16 -22.30 17.46
N LEU A 65 1.13 -22.49 17.76
CA LEU A 65 2.22 -21.98 16.93
C LEU A 65 2.52 -22.87 15.72
N TRP A 66 2.13 -24.14 15.76
CA TRP A 66 2.41 -25.13 14.72
C TRP A 66 1.55 -24.93 13.47
N GLU A 67 0.25 -24.66 13.63
CA GLU A 67 -0.67 -24.39 12.51
C GLU A 67 -0.36 -23.04 11.81
N LYS A 68 -0.05 -22.01 12.60
CA LYS A 68 0.42 -20.71 12.09
C LYS A 68 1.78 -20.86 11.39
N SER A 69 2.67 -21.71 11.92
CA SER A 69 3.92 -22.10 11.29
C SER A 69 3.72 -22.86 9.97
N LEU A 70 2.63 -23.61 9.80
CA LEU A 70 2.30 -24.35 8.58
C LEU A 70 1.82 -23.43 7.45
N ALA A 71 0.91 -22.49 7.74
CA ALA A 71 0.54 -21.42 6.80
C ALA A 71 1.75 -20.59 6.38
N GLN A 72 2.69 -20.38 7.30
CA GLN A 72 3.97 -19.74 7.02
C GLN A 72 4.99 -20.63 6.34
N THR A 73 4.88 -21.96 6.48
CA THR A 73 5.66 -22.92 5.72
C THR A 73 5.19 -22.97 4.27
N ALA A 74 3.93 -22.66 3.96
CA ALA A 74 3.49 -22.45 2.57
C ALA A 74 4.04 -21.14 1.98
N TRP A 75 4.01 -20.04 2.73
CA TRP A 75 4.67 -18.77 2.34
C TRP A 75 6.21 -18.87 2.34
N GLY A 76 6.76 -19.77 3.15
CA GLY A 76 8.18 -20.08 3.21
C GLY A 76 8.62 -21.04 2.14
N SER A 77 7.77 -21.99 1.76
CA SER A 77 7.99 -22.87 0.60
C SER A 77 7.92 -22.05 -0.68
N PHE A 78 7.05 -21.04 -0.76
CA PHE A 78 7.05 -20.03 -1.83
C PHE A 78 8.42 -19.36 -2.00
N VAL A 79 9.06 -18.93 -0.90
CA VAL A 79 10.44 -18.39 -0.91
C VAL A 79 11.48 -19.48 -1.10
N TYR A 80 11.28 -20.71 -0.63
CA TYR A 80 12.26 -21.79 -0.69
C TYR A 80 12.36 -22.43 -2.08
N ILE A 81 11.26 -22.43 -2.85
CA ILE A 81 11.15 -23.04 -4.17
C ILE A 81 11.67 -22.07 -5.27
N THR A 82 11.82 -20.78 -4.99
CA THR A 82 12.09 -19.81 -6.05
C THR A 82 13.53 -19.79 -6.56
N PRO A 83 14.60 -19.99 -5.77
CA PRO A 83 15.57 -21.08 -6.00
C PRO A 83 16.50 -21.31 -4.78
N HIS A 84 17.57 -22.10 -4.87
CA HIS A 84 18.67 -22.09 -3.88
C HIS A 84 19.10 -20.67 -3.44
N PHE A 85 18.80 -20.27 -2.19
CA PHE A 85 19.04 -18.91 -1.71
C PHE A 85 20.37 -18.74 -0.94
N PRO A 86 20.97 -17.53 -0.94
CA PRO A 86 22.18 -17.20 -0.18
C PRO A 86 21.92 -17.12 1.34
N ALA A 87 22.99 -17.19 2.15
CA ALA A 87 22.93 -17.29 3.62
C ALA A 87 22.03 -16.27 4.35
N TYR A 88 21.84 -15.05 3.81
CA TYR A 88 21.02 -13.99 4.43
C TYR A 88 19.51 -14.30 4.45
N MET A 89 19.02 -15.20 3.60
CA MET A 89 17.61 -15.62 3.64
C MET A 89 17.28 -16.46 4.86
N GLY A 90 18.28 -17.16 5.44
CA GLY A 90 18.11 -17.89 6.69
C GLY A 90 17.78 -17.00 7.90
N THR A 91 18.14 -15.72 7.86
CA THR A 91 17.93 -14.79 8.99
C THR A 91 16.76 -13.85 8.78
N THR A 92 16.54 -13.38 7.55
CA THR A 92 15.44 -12.44 7.24
C THR A 92 14.08 -13.14 7.23
N PHE A 93 14.01 -14.33 6.63
CA PHE A 93 12.75 -15.03 6.43
C PHE A 93 11.99 -15.32 7.74
N PRO A 94 12.62 -15.87 8.80
CA PRO A 94 11.96 -16.06 10.08
C PRO A 94 11.39 -14.76 10.70
N ARG A 95 11.99 -13.60 10.40
CA ARG A 95 11.52 -12.30 10.90
C ARG A 95 10.31 -11.80 10.12
N VAL A 96 10.30 -11.96 8.80
CA VAL A 96 9.12 -11.69 7.96
C VAL A 96 7.95 -12.56 8.40
N CYS A 97 8.19 -13.84 8.66
CA CYS A 97 7.21 -14.75 9.23
C CYS A 97 6.62 -14.21 10.53
N LYS A 98 7.45 -13.93 11.54
CA LYS A 98 6.96 -13.36 12.81
C LYS A 98 6.17 -12.07 12.62
N LEU A 99 6.58 -11.19 11.69
CA LEU A 99 5.84 -9.98 11.36
C LEU A 99 4.45 -10.29 10.78
N ALA A 100 4.40 -11.22 9.82
CA ALA A 100 3.16 -11.66 9.20
C ALA A 100 2.19 -12.31 10.19
N LEU A 101 2.69 -12.92 11.29
CA LEU A 101 1.83 -13.45 12.36
C LEU A 101 1.05 -12.32 13.05
N ILE A 102 1.70 -11.18 13.30
CA ILE A 102 1.08 -10.01 13.91
C ILE A 102 0.12 -9.36 12.91
N ALA A 103 0.56 -9.23 11.65
CA ALA A 103 -0.26 -8.69 10.57
C ALA A 103 -1.52 -9.50 10.30
N HIS A 104 -1.48 -10.82 10.40
CA HIS A 104 -2.66 -11.66 10.23
C HIS A 104 -3.75 -11.32 11.27
N GLU A 105 -3.37 -11.11 12.53
CA GLU A 105 -4.31 -10.73 13.58
C GLU A 105 -4.87 -9.32 13.34
N MET A 106 -4.03 -8.38 12.88
CA MET A 106 -4.47 -7.06 12.43
C MET A 106 -5.47 -7.15 11.28
N ILE A 107 -5.19 -7.95 10.26
CA ILE A 107 -6.05 -8.12 9.09
C ILE A 107 -7.39 -8.72 9.51
N TRP A 108 -7.38 -9.71 10.39
CA TRP A 108 -8.61 -10.30 10.91
C TRP A 108 -9.44 -9.30 11.71
N MET A 109 -8.79 -8.49 12.55
CA MET A 109 -9.45 -7.42 13.32
C MET A 109 -10.06 -6.35 12.40
N ASN A 110 -9.33 -5.93 11.37
CA ASN A 110 -9.73 -4.81 10.52
C ASN A 110 -10.68 -5.22 9.38
N TYR A 111 -10.60 -6.47 8.90
CA TYR A 111 -11.28 -6.93 7.68
C TYR A 111 -12.00 -8.27 7.82
N GLY A 112 -11.78 -9.05 8.89
CA GLY A 112 -12.26 -10.43 9.04
C GLY A 112 -13.62 -10.62 9.71
N ASN A 113 -14.06 -9.69 10.56
CA ASN A 113 -15.39 -9.74 11.17
C ASN A 113 -15.82 -8.36 11.68
N SER A 114 -16.91 -7.82 11.13
CA SER A 114 -17.47 -6.51 11.45
C SER A 114 -18.14 -6.48 12.84
N LEU A 115 -17.37 -6.61 13.91
CA LEU A 115 -17.82 -6.02 15.18
C LEU A 115 -17.75 -4.50 14.97
N ARG A 116 -18.92 -3.87 14.83
CA ARG A 116 -19.11 -2.43 14.87
C ARG A 116 -18.80 -1.90 16.27
N VAL A 117 -17.54 -2.02 16.67
CA VAL A 117 -17.02 -1.46 17.91
C VAL A 117 -16.83 0.04 17.68
N GLY A 118 -17.26 0.88 18.64
CA GLY A 118 -17.00 2.32 18.55
C GLY A 118 -15.50 2.61 18.49
N GLY A 119 -15.09 3.62 17.72
CA GLY A 119 -13.68 3.90 17.41
C GLY A 119 -12.73 3.92 18.62
N HIS A 120 -13.18 4.40 19.78
CA HIS A 120 -12.37 4.42 21.01
C HIS A 120 -12.01 3.01 21.53
N SER A 121 -12.96 2.07 21.50
CA SER A 121 -12.68 0.69 21.91
C SER A 121 -11.85 -0.07 20.87
N MET A 122 -11.81 0.41 19.63
CA MET A 122 -10.92 -0.11 18.58
C MET A 122 -9.47 0.35 18.81
N VAL A 123 -9.25 1.61 19.23
CA VAL A 123 -7.91 2.16 19.55
C VAL A 123 -7.19 1.31 20.60
N ALA A 124 -7.85 0.93 21.70
CA ALA A 124 -7.22 0.13 22.76
C ALA A 124 -6.70 -1.23 22.25
N HIS A 125 -7.45 -1.90 21.37
CA HIS A 125 -7.02 -3.17 20.76
C HIS A 125 -5.89 -2.97 19.73
N MET A 126 -6.01 -1.93 18.90
CA MET A 126 -4.96 -1.54 17.95
C MET A 126 -3.65 -1.22 18.66
N GLU A 127 -3.71 -0.57 19.83
CA GLU A 127 -2.55 -0.26 20.64
C GLU A 127 -1.78 -1.51 21.10
N VAL A 128 -2.50 -2.59 21.47
CA VAL A 128 -1.88 -3.88 21.81
C VAL A 128 -1.11 -4.46 20.62
N LEU A 129 -1.69 -4.41 19.42
CA LEU A 129 -1.01 -4.86 18.20
C LEU A 129 0.17 -3.96 17.84
N TYR A 130 0.05 -2.65 18.03
CA TYR A 130 1.14 -1.71 17.80
C TYR A 130 2.34 -1.98 18.70
N ARG A 131 2.13 -2.26 19.99
CA ARG A 131 3.23 -2.68 20.89
C ARG A 131 3.92 -3.94 20.40
N ARG A 132 3.17 -4.93 19.92
CA ARG A 132 3.76 -6.17 19.36
C ARG A 132 4.59 -5.91 18.11
N TYR A 133 4.18 -4.96 17.26
CA TYR A 133 5.02 -4.50 16.15
C TYR A 133 6.32 -3.87 16.65
N LEU A 134 6.27 -3.01 17.67
CA LEU A 134 7.47 -2.41 18.26
C LEU A 134 8.39 -3.45 18.90
N GLU A 135 7.84 -4.37 19.70
CA GLU A 135 8.59 -5.49 20.30
C GLU A 135 9.25 -6.37 19.23
N TRP A 136 8.57 -6.59 18.10
CA TRP A 136 9.13 -7.31 16.96
C TRP A 136 10.31 -6.53 16.34
N ALA A 137 10.20 -5.21 16.20
CA ALA A 137 11.24 -4.36 15.63
C ALA A 137 12.46 -4.27 16.55
N ASP A 138 12.25 -4.14 17.85
CA ASP A 138 13.31 -4.12 18.88
C ASP A 138 14.04 -5.47 18.97
N GLY A 139 13.35 -6.56 18.65
CA GLY A 139 13.91 -7.92 18.64
C GLY A 139 14.68 -8.30 17.36
N LEU A 140 14.90 -7.37 16.42
CA LEU A 140 15.66 -7.64 15.20
C LEU A 140 17.17 -7.76 15.50
N PRO A 141 17.86 -8.74 14.88
CA PRO A 141 19.32 -8.79 14.94
C PRO A 141 19.93 -7.57 14.23
N LEU A 142 21.13 -7.16 14.66
CA LEU A 142 21.79 -5.95 14.16
C LEU A 142 21.89 -5.87 12.62
N GLU A 143 22.08 -7.00 11.94
CA GLU A 143 22.15 -7.09 10.48
C GLU A 143 20.84 -6.76 9.75
N LEU A 144 19.69 -6.84 10.44
CA LEU A 144 18.36 -6.51 9.92
C LEU A 144 17.87 -5.14 10.41
N VAL A 145 18.65 -4.45 11.24
CA VAL A 145 18.36 -3.07 11.63
C VAL A 145 18.56 -2.16 10.42
N ARG A 146 17.59 -1.27 10.19
CA ARG A 146 17.68 -0.32 9.08
C ARG A 146 18.80 0.67 9.31
N SER A 147 19.65 0.85 8.30
CA SER A 147 20.71 1.84 8.25
C SER A 147 20.75 2.49 6.87
N GLY A 148 21.64 3.48 6.69
CA GLY A 148 21.88 4.06 5.37
C GLY A 148 22.31 3.01 4.34
N ASP A 149 23.01 1.95 4.77
CA ASP A 149 23.61 0.93 3.91
C ASP A 149 22.82 -0.38 3.86
N SER A 150 21.57 -0.35 4.33
CA SER A 150 20.67 -1.50 4.26
C SER A 150 20.51 -1.99 2.82
N ILE A 151 20.70 -3.29 2.65
CA ILE A 151 20.52 -4.00 1.39
C ILE A 151 19.05 -4.33 1.13
N HIS A 152 18.75 -4.72 -0.11
CA HIS A 152 17.40 -4.91 -0.65
C HIS A 152 16.41 -5.62 0.30
N HIS A 153 16.76 -6.79 0.86
CA HIS A 153 15.85 -7.56 1.70
C HIS A 153 15.56 -6.91 3.06
N VAL A 154 16.53 -6.16 3.61
CA VAL A 154 16.34 -5.39 4.85
C VAL A 154 15.36 -4.25 4.58
N LEU A 155 15.51 -3.54 3.45
CA LEU A 155 14.57 -2.49 3.10
C LEU A 155 13.15 -3.04 2.88
N LEU A 156 12.99 -4.18 2.21
CA LEU A 156 11.68 -4.84 2.05
C LEU A 156 11.04 -5.19 3.40
N LEU A 157 11.82 -5.72 4.34
CA LEU A 157 11.35 -6.04 5.69
C LEU A 157 10.72 -4.82 6.38
N HIS A 158 11.40 -3.68 6.32
CA HIS A 158 10.93 -2.41 6.90
C HIS A 158 9.77 -1.78 6.11
N ILE A 159 9.69 -1.99 4.80
CA ILE A 159 8.53 -1.60 3.98
C ILE A 159 7.27 -2.28 4.48
N TYR A 160 7.30 -3.61 4.65
CA TYR A 160 6.13 -4.34 5.14
C TYR A 160 5.76 -3.96 6.57
N PHE A 161 6.76 -3.75 7.44
CA PHE A 161 6.53 -3.26 8.79
C PHE A 161 5.71 -1.97 8.81
N HIS A 162 6.15 -0.93 8.09
CA HIS A 162 5.46 0.35 8.06
C HIS A 162 4.12 0.29 7.33
N ALA A 163 3.99 -0.52 6.28
CA ALA A 163 2.71 -0.75 5.61
C ALA A 163 1.68 -1.37 6.58
N PHE A 164 2.07 -2.38 7.36
CA PHE A 164 1.19 -2.98 8.36
C PHE A 164 0.83 -2.03 9.50
N VAL A 165 1.75 -1.17 9.94
CA VAL A 165 1.44 -0.13 10.93
C VAL A 165 0.43 0.89 10.38
N LEU A 166 0.55 1.27 9.11
CA LEU A 166 -0.42 2.15 8.46
C LEU A 166 -1.80 1.49 8.34
N ASP A 167 -1.85 0.22 7.96
CA ASP A 167 -3.10 -0.53 7.87
C ASP A 167 -3.74 -0.82 9.23
N LEU A 168 -2.93 -0.98 10.27
CA LEU A 168 -3.42 -1.19 11.64
C LEU A 168 -4.40 -0.09 12.04
N PHE A 169 -4.08 1.17 11.78
CA PHE A 169 -4.92 2.30 12.17
C PHE A 169 -5.83 2.82 11.06
N ARG A 170 -5.72 2.29 9.83
CA ARG A 170 -6.50 2.78 8.66
C ARG A 170 -8.01 2.82 8.89
N PRO A 171 -8.67 1.86 9.56
CA PRO A 171 -10.11 1.94 9.81
C PRO A 171 -10.53 3.17 10.64
N LEU A 172 -9.62 3.75 11.43
CA LEU A 172 -9.90 4.94 12.23
C LEU A 172 -10.00 6.22 11.38
N ILE A 173 -9.63 6.21 10.10
CA ILE A 173 -9.76 7.39 9.22
C ILE A 173 -11.22 7.84 9.12
N GLN A 174 -12.17 6.89 9.14
CA GLN A 174 -13.60 7.20 9.18
C GLN A 174 -14.07 7.74 10.55
N HIS A 175 -13.23 7.63 11.57
CA HIS A 175 -13.47 8.04 12.95
C HIS A 175 -12.43 9.08 13.37
N GLY A 176 -12.41 10.24 12.71
CA GLY A 176 -11.35 11.26 12.85
C GLY A 176 -10.97 11.63 14.29
N ASP A 177 -11.92 11.66 15.23
CA ASP A 177 -11.62 11.89 16.65
C ASP A 177 -10.79 10.76 17.27
N ALA A 178 -11.06 9.51 16.87
CA ALA A 178 -10.34 8.34 17.34
C ALA A 178 -8.88 8.30 16.85
N MET A 179 -8.56 8.95 15.73
CA MET A 179 -7.17 9.10 15.25
C MET A 179 -6.31 9.94 16.19
N ARG A 180 -6.93 10.82 16.98
CA ARG A 180 -6.25 11.73 17.92
C ARG A 180 -6.28 11.24 19.36
N VAL A 181 -6.95 10.11 19.62
CA VAL A 181 -6.97 9.50 20.96
C VAL A 181 -5.55 9.12 21.35
N ARG A 182 -5.20 9.46 22.59
CA ARG A 182 -3.89 9.13 23.15
C ARG A 182 -3.78 7.62 23.34
N LEU A 183 -2.66 7.06 22.90
CA LEU A 183 -2.26 5.68 23.19
C LEU A 183 -1.75 5.60 24.63
N GLU A 184 -2.50 4.93 25.51
CA GLU A 184 -2.35 5.02 26.97
C GLU A 184 -1.09 4.33 27.49
N SER A 185 -0.61 3.30 26.81
CA SER A 185 0.62 2.57 27.16
C SER A 185 1.90 3.34 26.85
N PHE A 186 1.81 4.51 26.20
CA PHE A 186 2.96 5.35 25.87
C PHE A 186 3.09 6.54 26.82
N THR A 187 4.35 6.83 27.18
CA THR A 187 4.70 7.96 28.06
C THR A 187 4.51 9.32 27.40
N SER A 188 4.66 9.38 26.07
CA SER A 188 4.47 10.61 25.30
C SER A 188 2.99 11.02 25.27
N GLN A 189 2.72 12.29 25.57
CA GLN A 189 1.38 12.87 25.46
C GLN A 189 0.91 13.02 24.00
N GLN A 190 1.84 12.98 23.05
CA GLN A 190 1.57 13.09 21.61
C GLN A 190 1.40 11.73 20.93
N ALA A 191 1.56 10.62 21.66
CA ALA A 191 1.38 9.28 21.12
C ALA A 191 -0.10 9.08 20.77
N SER A 192 -0.41 9.11 19.48
CA SER A 192 -1.74 8.93 18.91
C SER A 192 -1.63 8.10 17.62
N PRO A 193 -2.71 7.43 17.17
CA PRO A 193 -2.74 6.77 15.87
C PRO A 193 -2.28 7.68 14.73
N GLU A 194 -2.71 8.95 14.72
CA GLU A 194 -2.30 9.95 13.73
C GLU A 194 -0.79 10.19 13.72
N ALA A 195 -0.19 10.41 14.89
CA ALA A 195 1.26 10.60 15.01
C ALA A 195 2.05 9.36 14.56
N VAL A 196 1.56 8.15 14.87
CA VAL A 196 2.17 6.89 14.46
C VAL A 196 2.09 6.68 12.95
N CYS A 197 0.93 6.97 12.34
CA CYS A 197 0.75 6.91 10.89
C CYS A 197 1.65 7.91 10.18
N LEU A 198 1.71 9.17 10.64
CA LEU A 198 2.58 10.19 10.08
C LEU A 198 4.06 9.79 10.13
N ALA A 199 4.50 9.28 11.29
CA ALA A 199 5.86 8.79 11.46
C ALA A 199 6.16 7.63 10.50
N SER A 200 5.25 6.65 10.39
CA SER A 200 5.42 5.50 9.50
C SER A 200 5.41 5.88 8.02
N ALA A 201 4.51 6.77 7.59
CA ALA A 201 4.49 7.30 6.22
C ALA A 201 5.79 8.03 5.86
N THR A 202 6.30 8.84 6.79
CA THR A 202 7.59 9.54 6.63
C THR A 202 8.75 8.57 6.50
N GLN A 203 8.82 7.53 7.33
CA GLN A 203 9.85 6.50 7.22
C GLN A 203 9.73 5.72 5.91
N LEU A 204 8.51 5.40 5.48
CA LEU A 204 8.27 4.66 4.25
C LEU A 204 8.70 5.46 3.02
N GLY A 205 8.44 6.77 2.98
CA GLY A 205 8.94 7.66 1.93
C GLY A 205 10.47 7.67 1.87
N ARG A 206 11.15 7.74 3.01
CA ARG A 206 12.63 7.66 3.10
C ARG A 206 13.16 6.31 2.63
N ILE A 207 12.48 5.21 2.97
CA ILE A 207 12.84 3.87 2.50
C ILE A 207 12.65 3.77 0.99
N ALA A 208 11.55 4.29 0.43
CA ALA A 208 11.30 4.30 -1.01
C ALA A 208 12.41 5.04 -1.77
N ILE A 209 12.83 6.22 -1.29
CA ILE A 209 13.94 7.00 -1.87
C ILE A 209 15.24 6.18 -1.80
N THR A 210 15.58 5.64 -0.63
CA THR A 210 16.82 4.86 -0.42
C THR A 210 16.85 3.64 -1.34
N TYR A 211 15.72 2.94 -1.45
CA TYR A 211 15.57 1.77 -2.31
C TYR A 211 15.76 2.15 -3.79
N LEU A 212 15.11 3.22 -4.25
CA LEU A 212 15.22 3.70 -5.64
C LEU A 212 16.66 4.09 -6.01
N GLN A 213 17.42 4.62 -5.06
CA GLN A 213 18.81 5.05 -5.25
C GLN A 213 19.81 3.90 -5.19
N LYS A 214 19.63 2.94 -4.26
CA LYS A 214 20.66 1.93 -3.96
C LYS A 214 20.39 0.56 -4.55
N CYS A 215 19.13 0.18 -4.76
CA CYS A 215 18.78 -1.18 -5.17
C CYS A 215 18.54 -1.26 -6.68
N SER A 216 19.39 -2.00 -7.39
CA SER A 216 19.19 -2.30 -8.82
C SER A 216 17.84 -2.98 -9.09
N SER A 217 17.33 -3.74 -8.11
CA SER A 217 16.01 -4.37 -8.13
C SER A 217 14.83 -3.39 -8.21
N ALA A 218 15.04 -2.08 -8.05
CA ALA A 218 14.01 -1.07 -8.26
C ALA A 218 13.39 -1.09 -9.67
N SER A 219 14.10 -1.64 -10.67
CA SER A 219 13.60 -1.71 -12.04
C SER A 219 13.00 -3.07 -12.43
N TYR A 220 13.05 -4.09 -11.56
CA TYR A 220 12.63 -5.46 -11.91
C TYR A 220 12.01 -6.28 -10.77
N SER A 221 11.91 -5.75 -9.56
CA SER A 221 11.19 -6.37 -8.45
C SER A 221 9.96 -5.54 -8.11
N PHE A 222 8.78 -6.12 -8.13
CA PHE A 222 7.54 -5.42 -7.76
C PHE A 222 7.32 -5.34 -6.24
N LEU A 223 8.09 -6.09 -5.44
CA LEU A 223 7.86 -6.24 -3.99
C LEU A 223 7.95 -4.93 -3.20
N TRP A 224 8.78 -3.99 -3.65
CA TRP A 224 8.92 -2.69 -2.98
C TRP A 224 7.85 -1.67 -3.40
N SER A 225 7.00 -2.00 -4.38
CA SER A 225 5.92 -1.11 -4.84
C SER A 225 4.95 -0.74 -3.71
N THR A 226 4.82 -1.59 -2.68
CA THR A 226 4.09 -1.29 -1.44
C THR A 226 4.56 0.02 -0.81
N ALA A 227 5.86 0.29 -0.80
CA ALA A 227 6.40 1.54 -0.28
C ALA A 227 5.91 2.75 -1.06
N LEU A 228 5.87 2.63 -2.39
CA LEU A 228 5.38 3.68 -3.29
C LEU A 228 3.89 3.93 -3.08
N LEU A 229 3.09 2.85 -3.06
CA LEU A 229 1.64 2.94 -2.96
C LEU A 229 1.20 3.61 -1.66
N TYR A 230 1.75 3.14 -0.54
CA TYR A 230 1.38 3.63 0.78
C TYR A 230 1.91 5.05 1.02
N SER A 231 3.13 5.36 0.56
CA SER A 231 3.66 6.73 0.65
C SER A 231 2.85 7.70 -0.20
N ALA A 232 2.44 7.31 -1.41
CA ALA A 232 1.61 8.14 -2.29
C ALA A 232 0.23 8.39 -1.68
N ASN A 233 -0.45 7.34 -1.18
CA ASN A 233 -1.75 7.48 -0.51
C ASN A 233 -1.67 8.40 0.72
N ALA A 234 -0.68 8.19 1.59
CA ALA A 234 -0.47 9.05 2.76
C ALA A 234 -0.22 10.51 2.36
N THR A 235 0.59 10.72 1.31
CA THR A 235 0.88 12.05 0.79
C THR A 235 -0.36 12.74 0.23
N LEU A 236 -1.15 12.06 -0.60
CA LEU A 236 -2.38 12.62 -1.17
C LEU A 236 -3.38 13.02 -0.08
N ARG A 237 -3.54 12.17 0.95
CA ARG A 237 -4.40 12.48 2.11
C ARG A 237 -3.94 13.71 2.87
N GLU A 238 -2.63 13.88 3.06
CA GLU A 238 -2.09 15.05 3.77
C GLU A 238 -2.17 16.34 2.95
N LEU A 239 -1.95 16.25 1.64
CA LEU A 239 -2.02 17.37 0.71
C LEU A 239 -3.41 18.00 0.68
N ALA A 240 -4.48 17.20 0.81
CA ALA A 240 -5.85 17.68 0.90
C ALA A 240 -6.12 18.59 2.12
N ASN A 241 -5.25 18.55 3.14
CA ASN A 241 -5.48 19.22 4.43
C ASN A 241 -4.56 20.45 4.68
N VAL A 242 -3.62 20.77 3.79
CA VAL A 242 -2.58 21.81 4.04
C VAL A 242 -2.34 22.67 2.79
N THR A 243 -2.05 23.97 2.97
CA THR A 243 -1.86 24.97 1.91
C THR A 243 -0.43 25.06 1.34
N GLU A 244 0.61 24.62 2.07
CA GLU A 244 2.01 24.64 1.60
C GLU A 244 2.58 23.21 1.48
N ASN A 245 2.89 22.80 0.25
CA ASN A 245 2.87 21.38 -0.12
C ASN A 245 4.02 20.90 -1.03
N SER A 246 5.08 21.70 -1.21
CA SER A 246 6.11 21.43 -2.24
C SER A 246 6.91 20.14 -2.00
N GLU A 247 7.33 19.87 -0.76
CA GLU A 247 8.09 18.66 -0.40
C GLU A 247 7.21 17.40 -0.54
N LYS A 248 5.96 17.48 -0.08
CA LYS A 248 4.98 16.39 -0.22
C LYS A 248 4.71 16.08 -1.68
N LEU A 249 4.50 17.09 -2.51
CA LEU A 249 4.34 16.90 -3.95
C LEU A 249 5.61 16.29 -4.60
N ALA A 250 6.81 16.64 -4.13
CA ALA A 250 8.05 16.00 -4.58
C ALA A 250 8.13 14.50 -4.17
N ASN A 251 7.67 14.16 -2.97
CA ASN A 251 7.55 12.76 -2.52
C ASN A 251 6.55 11.98 -3.38
N PHE A 252 5.39 12.57 -3.70
CA PHE A 252 4.41 11.98 -4.62
C PHE A 252 5.02 11.74 -6.01
N ARG A 253 5.70 12.74 -6.59
CA ARG A 253 6.41 12.61 -7.87
C ARG A 253 7.50 11.53 -7.82
N THR A 254 8.17 11.35 -6.68
CA THR A 254 9.14 10.26 -6.49
C THR A 254 8.46 8.89 -6.53
N CYS A 255 7.24 8.76 -5.98
CA CYS A 255 6.47 7.53 -6.07
C CYS A 255 6.08 7.20 -7.52
N ILE A 256 5.63 8.20 -8.27
CA ILE A 256 5.36 8.07 -9.70
C ILE A 256 6.62 7.61 -10.46
N LEU A 257 7.78 8.24 -10.21
CA LEU A 257 9.04 7.85 -10.82
C LEU A 257 9.42 6.39 -10.49
N GLY A 258 9.17 5.95 -9.26
CA GLY A 258 9.36 4.57 -8.84
C GLY A 258 8.52 3.60 -9.67
N TYR A 259 7.24 3.89 -9.86
CA TYR A 259 6.38 3.09 -10.72
C TYR A 259 6.79 3.14 -12.19
N GLN A 260 7.28 4.29 -12.70
CA GLN A 260 7.81 4.39 -14.06
C GLN A 260 8.99 3.45 -14.30
N ARG A 261 9.85 3.21 -13.29
CA ARG A 261 10.91 2.20 -13.39
C ARG A 261 10.38 0.78 -13.46
N LEU A 262 9.24 0.52 -12.84
CA LEU A 262 8.58 -0.79 -12.81
C LEU A 262 7.67 -1.04 -14.02
N GLN A 263 7.33 -0.01 -14.81
CA GLN A 263 6.42 -0.13 -15.94
C GLN A 263 6.88 -1.16 -16.98
N ARG A 264 8.19 -1.25 -17.26
CA ARG A 264 8.69 -2.16 -18.31
C ARG A 264 8.42 -3.63 -17.99
N PRO A 265 8.75 -4.17 -16.81
CA PRO A 265 8.38 -5.55 -16.46
C PRO A 265 6.94 -5.71 -15.96
N PHE A 266 6.31 -4.66 -15.41
CA PHE A 266 5.01 -4.76 -14.75
C PHE A 266 4.01 -3.75 -15.30
N ARG A 267 3.14 -4.21 -16.20
CA ARG A 267 2.09 -3.39 -16.82
C ARG A 267 1.14 -2.76 -15.81
N LEU A 268 0.88 -3.44 -14.69
CA LEU A 268 0.11 -2.91 -13.57
C LEU A 268 0.59 -1.52 -13.11
N SER A 269 1.90 -1.25 -13.16
CA SER A 269 2.47 0.05 -12.77
C SER A 269 1.91 1.22 -13.59
N GLN A 270 1.54 0.99 -14.86
CA GLN A 270 0.93 2.01 -15.70
C GLN A 270 -0.47 2.37 -15.19
N GLY A 271 -1.26 1.35 -14.81
CA GLY A 271 -2.57 1.55 -14.21
C GLY A 271 -2.49 2.25 -12.85
N ILE A 272 -1.52 1.86 -12.02
CA ILE A 272 -1.30 2.51 -10.71
C ILE A 272 -0.93 3.98 -10.89
N ILE A 273 -0.02 4.32 -11.80
CA ILE A 273 0.32 5.73 -12.09
C ILE A 273 -0.93 6.51 -12.51
N ARG A 274 -1.70 5.97 -13.46
CA ARG A 274 -2.92 6.63 -13.95
C ARG A 274 -3.93 6.84 -12.82
N SER A 275 -4.13 5.82 -11.98
CA SER A 275 -5.02 5.88 -10.81
C SER A 275 -4.57 6.92 -9.78
N LEU A 276 -3.28 6.95 -9.43
CA LEU A 276 -2.74 7.94 -8.50
C LEU A 276 -2.87 9.37 -9.03
N LEU A 277 -2.70 9.58 -10.35
CA LEU A 277 -2.93 10.88 -10.97
C LEU A 277 -4.41 11.26 -10.99
N SER A 278 -5.32 10.31 -11.22
CA SER A 278 -6.78 10.54 -11.07
C SER A 278 -7.10 11.00 -9.66
N MET A 279 -6.58 10.33 -8.64
CA MET A 279 -6.76 10.74 -7.24
C MET A 279 -6.22 12.15 -7.00
N ALA A 280 -5.02 12.48 -7.50
CA ALA A 280 -4.44 13.83 -7.35
C ALA A 280 -5.26 14.92 -8.07
N LEU A 281 -5.80 14.63 -9.26
CA LEU A 281 -6.66 15.55 -10.03
C LEU A 281 -7.99 15.81 -9.32
N ARG A 282 -8.60 14.75 -8.76
CA ARG A 282 -9.87 14.83 -8.02
C ARG A 282 -9.76 15.78 -6.83
N GLU A 283 -8.64 15.72 -6.11
CA GLU A 283 -8.36 16.60 -4.97
C GLU A 283 -7.79 17.98 -5.37
N GLY A 284 -7.65 18.26 -6.68
CA GLY A 284 -7.11 19.54 -7.17
C GLY A 284 -5.62 19.76 -6.87
N LEU A 285 -4.88 18.71 -6.54
CA LEU A 285 -3.47 18.77 -6.10
C LEU A 285 -2.47 18.84 -7.25
N LEU A 286 -2.94 18.57 -8.47
CA LEU A 286 -2.14 18.52 -9.69
C LEU A 286 -2.90 19.18 -10.83
N ALA A 287 -2.23 19.98 -11.64
CA ALA A 287 -2.82 20.51 -12.87
C ALA A 287 -2.95 19.42 -13.94
N SER A 288 -4.02 19.46 -14.74
CA SER A 288 -4.22 18.54 -15.87
C SER A 288 -3.02 18.48 -16.82
N SER A 289 -2.40 19.62 -17.14
CA SER A 289 -1.24 19.68 -18.03
C SER A 289 -0.05 18.88 -17.49
N GLU A 290 0.20 18.95 -16.19
CA GLU A 290 1.26 18.18 -15.53
C GLU A 290 0.91 16.68 -15.51
N ALA A 291 -0.33 16.33 -15.15
CA ALA A 291 -0.79 14.94 -15.14
C ALA A 291 -0.66 14.27 -16.53
N ARG A 292 -1.08 14.98 -17.59
CA ARG A 292 -0.95 14.51 -18.98
C ARG A 292 0.51 14.38 -19.41
N ALA A 293 1.38 15.29 -18.97
CA ALA A 293 2.82 15.20 -19.27
C ALA A 293 3.45 13.93 -18.65
N ILE A 294 3.09 13.59 -17.41
CA ILE A 294 3.54 12.37 -16.74
C ILE A 294 3.03 11.11 -17.47
N ILE A 295 1.77 11.09 -17.91
CA ILE A 295 1.23 9.96 -18.69
C ILE A 295 1.96 9.82 -20.04
N LYS A 296 2.24 10.94 -20.72
CA LYS A 296 2.98 10.92 -21.98
C LYS A 296 4.39 10.34 -21.81
N ASP A 297 5.15 10.84 -20.84
CA ASP A 297 6.49 10.35 -20.51
C ASP A 297 6.48 8.85 -20.13
N SER A 298 5.49 8.44 -19.35
CA SER A 298 5.26 7.04 -18.98
C SER A 298 5.01 6.15 -20.20
N ASN A 299 4.13 6.57 -21.11
CA ASN A 299 3.81 5.84 -22.33
C ASN A 299 5.03 5.73 -23.27
N GLU A 300 5.86 6.78 -23.33
CA GLU A 300 7.09 6.76 -24.11
C GLU A 300 8.10 5.74 -23.57
N LYS A 301 8.23 5.63 -22.25
CA LYS A 301 9.08 4.63 -21.58
C LYS A 301 8.53 3.21 -21.69
N ALA A 302 7.21 3.06 -21.88
CA ALA A 302 6.50 1.78 -21.95
C ALA A 302 6.27 1.23 -23.37
N LYS A 303 6.82 1.87 -24.43
CA LYS A 303 6.61 1.52 -25.86
C LYS A 303 6.84 0.05 -26.25
N HIS A 304 7.48 -0.75 -25.39
CA HIS A 304 7.73 -2.18 -25.62
C HIS A 304 6.58 -3.11 -25.24
N HIS A 305 5.58 -2.64 -24.49
CA HIS A 305 4.35 -3.39 -24.26
C HIS A 305 3.51 -3.34 -25.54
N ARG A 306 3.50 -4.44 -26.29
CA ARG A 306 2.56 -4.59 -27.40
C ARG A 306 1.15 -4.69 -26.81
N VAL A 307 0.28 -3.83 -27.33
CA VAL A 307 -1.17 -3.68 -27.08
C VAL A 307 -1.54 -2.66 -25.98
N GLN A 308 -2.28 -1.63 -26.42
CA GLN A 308 -2.91 -0.54 -25.65
C GLN A 308 -4.20 -0.98 -24.92
N ASP A 309 -4.32 -2.25 -24.52
CA ASP A 309 -5.53 -2.68 -23.82
C ASP A 309 -5.66 -1.91 -22.49
N GLU A 310 -6.88 -1.81 -21.97
CA GLU A 310 -7.10 -1.26 -20.64
C GLU A 310 -6.46 -2.15 -19.57
N VAL A 311 -5.99 -1.53 -18.48
CA VAL A 311 -5.45 -2.25 -17.32
C VAL A 311 -6.62 -2.90 -16.60
N GLN A 312 -6.64 -4.23 -16.55
CA GLN A 312 -7.69 -5.00 -15.89
C GLN A 312 -7.06 -5.85 -14.78
N ALA A 313 -7.22 -5.40 -13.54
CA ALA A 313 -6.81 -6.13 -12.34
C ALA A 313 -7.64 -5.64 -11.15
N PRO A 314 -8.06 -6.54 -10.23
CA PRO A 314 -8.71 -6.14 -8.98
C PRO A 314 -7.65 -5.69 -7.95
N PHE A 315 -6.75 -4.80 -8.36
CA PHE A 315 -5.67 -4.31 -7.53
C PHE A 315 -6.10 -3.00 -6.87
N ILE A 316 -6.12 -2.96 -5.54
CA ILE A 316 -6.50 -1.76 -4.77
C ILE A 316 -5.40 -0.71 -4.90
N VAL A 317 -5.76 0.50 -5.33
CA VAL A 317 -4.85 1.66 -5.37
C VAL A 317 -5.21 2.71 -4.33
N ASP A 318 -6.50 3.02 -4.20
CA ASP A 318 -6.98 3.92 -3.15
C ASP A 318 -7.22 3.13 -1.87
N LEU A 319 -6.22 3.14 -1.00
CA LEU A 319 -6.22 2.33 0.19
C LEU A 319 -7.27 2.79 1.21
N ASP A 320 -7.61 4.08 1.22
CA ASP A 320 -8.58 4.65 2.15
C ASP A 320 -10.02 4.36 1.66
N LEU A 321 -10.29 4.57 0.37
CA LEU A 321 -11.57 4.21 -0.25
C LEU A 321 -11.87 2.70 -0.12
N ALA A 322 -10.84 1.86 -0.15
CA ALA A 322 -11.01 0.41 -0.02
C ALA A 322 -11.65 -0.02 1.31
N THR A 323 -11.57 0.80 2.36
CA THR A 323 -12.24 0.52 3.64
C THR A 323 -13.76 0.68 3.58
N VAL A 324 -14.28 1.41 2.59
CA VAL A 324 -15.72 1.67 2.40
C VAL A 324 -16.24 0.94 1.16
N ASN A 325 -15.52 1.05 0.04
CA ASN A 325 -15.90 0.51 -1.25
C ASN A 325 -14.67 -0.07 -1.97
N PRO A 326 -14.28 -1.32 -1.66
CA PRO A 326 -13.15 -1.99 -2.27
C PRO A 326 -13.19 -1.98 -3.81
N ALA A 327 -14.36 -2.20 -4.39
CA ALA A 327 -14.51 -2.28 -5.85
C ALA A 327 -14.22 -0.94 -6.55
N ALA A 328 -14.61 0.19 -5.95
CA ALA A 328 -14.30 1.52 -6.49
C ALA A 328 -12.82 1.91 -6.31
N ALA A 329 -12.12 1.28 -5.35
CA ALA A 329 -10.71 1.51 -5.09
C ALA A 329 -9.76 0.79 -6.05
N HIS A 330 -10.29 -0.02 -6.97
CA HIS A 330 -9.48 -0.79 -7.91
C HIS A 330 -8.82 0.07 -8.98
N VAL A 331 -7.67 -0.41 -9.45
CA VAL A 331 -6.84 0.24 -10.47
C VAL A 331 -7.57 0.45 -11.79
N ASP A 332 -8.45 -0.47 -12.20
CA ASP A 332 -9.21 -0.36 -13.45
C ASP A 332 -10.23 0.78 -13.38
N LYS A 333 -10.92 0.93 -12.23
CA LYS A 333 -11.88 2.01 -12.00
C LYS A 333 -11.20 3.37 -11.94
N LEU A 334 -10.21 3.51 -11.07
CA LEU A 334 -9.52 4.79 -10.86
C LEU A 334 -8.73 5.23 -12.09
N ALA A 335 -8.14 4.30 -12.85
CA ALA A 335 -7.45 4.63 -14.08
C ALA A 335 -8.40 5.11 -15.20
N ALA A 336 -9.62 4.56 -15.27
CA ALA A 336 -10.62 4.94 -16.27
C ALA A 336 -11.11 6.39 -16.09
N GLU A 337 -11.20 6.86 -14.83
CA GLU A 337 -11.65 8.22 -14.50
C GLU A 337 -10.66 9.33 -14.92
N PHE A 338 -9.43 8.98 -15.30
CA PHE A 338 -8.37 9.96 -15.54
C PHE A 338 -8.73 11.02 -16.59
N GLU A 339 -9.27 10.62 -17.75
CA GLU A 339 -9.56 11.59 -18.81
C GLU A 339 -10.65 12.57 -18.41
N GLU A 340 -11.70 12.07 -17.76
CA GLU A 340 -12.82 12.89 -17.28
C GLU A 340 -12.33 13.91 -16.25
N LEU A 341 -11.57 13.46 -15.25
CA LEU A 341 -11.00 14.33 -14.23
C LEU A 341 -10.01 15.36 -14.80
N ALA A 342 -9.19 14.97 -15.76
CA ALA A 342 -8.25 15.87 -16.42
C ALA A 342 -8.99 16.98 -17.21
N ILE A 343 -10.05 16.63 -17.95
CA ILE A 343 -10.88 17.61 -18.66
C ILE A 343 -11.58 18.55 -17.67
N PHE A 344 -12.18 18.00 -16.61
CA PHE A 344 -12.86 18.81 -15.59
C PHE A 344 -11.92 19.80 -14.87
N ASN A 345 -10.70 19.35 -14.55
CA ASN A 345 -9.66 20.19 -13.95
C ASN A 345 -9.27 21.38 -14.86
N GLU A 346 -9.18 21.16 -16.19
CA GLU A 346 -8.89 22.25 -17.14
C GLU A 346 -9.96 23.36 -17.09
N PHE A 347 -11.24 22.99 -17.00
CA PHE A 347 -12.33 23.99 -16.96
C PHE A 347 -12.42 24.73 -15.63
N THR A 348 -12.14 24.07 -14.51
CA THR A 348 -12.22 24.68 -13.18
C THR A 348 -11.04 25.63 -12.89
N VAL A 349 -9.84 25.33 -13.38
CA VAL A 349 -8.66 26.22 -13.28
C VAL A 349 -8.81 27.47 -14.17
N ILE A 350 -9.48 27.37 -15.32
CA ILE A 350 -9.74 28.52 -16.20
C ILE A 350 -10.80 29.47 -15.59
N ALA A 351 -11.78 28.94 -14.86
CA ALA A 351 -12.83 29.74 -14.23
C ALA A 351 -12.31 30.59 -13.06
N SER A 352 -11.41 30.07 -12.24
CA SER A 352 -10.80 30.82 -11.13
C SER A 352 -9.81 31.92 -11.57
N GLY A 353 -9.32 31.86 -12.80
CA GLY A 353 -8.49 32.91 -13.40
C GLY A 353 -9.27 34.05 -14.08
N ARG A 354 -10.60 34.00 -14.11
CA ARG A 354 -11.45 34.97 -14.83
C ARG A 354 -12.23 35.96 -13.96
N GLU A 355 -12.05 35.95 -12.64
CA GLU A 355 -12.67 36.95 -11.76
C GLU A 355 -11.73 38.12 -11.46
N ALA A 356 -11.63 39.03 -12.41
CA ALA A 356 -11.58 40.48 -12.15
C ALA A 356 -12.02 41.20 -13.43
N PRO A 357 -13.23 41.79 -13.50
CA PRO A 357 -13.52 42.77 -14.53
C PRO A 357 -12.65 43.99 -14.23
N GLU A 358 -11.75 44.34 -15.14
CA GLU A 358 -11.14 45.67 -15.18
C GLU A 358 -12.28 46.69 -15.30
N MET A 359 -12.60 47.35 -14.18
CA MET A 359 -13.50 48.49 -14.16
C MET A 359 -12.84 49.62 -14.97
N PRO A 360 -13.49 50.15 -16.02
CA PRO A 360 -12.96 51.29 -16.74
C PRO A 360 -12.89 52.48 -15.79
N SER A 361 -11.69 53.05 -15.64
CA SER A 361 -11.46 54.35 -15.01
C SER A 361 -12.23 55.42 -15.80
N GLU A 362 -13.44 55.74 -15.38
CA GLU A 362 -14.13 56.95 -15.83
C GLU A 362 -13.31 58.17 -15.42
N ALA A 363 -12.97 58.96 -16.44
CA ALA A 363 -12.29 60.23 -16.31
C ALA A 363 -13.17 61.20 -15.51
N ILE A 364 -12.73 61.55 -14.30
CA ILE A 364 -13.27 62.69 -13.56
C ILE A 364 -12.66 63.95 -14.19
N GLY A 365 -13.41 64.55 -15.11
CA GLY A 365 -13.25 65.94 -15.51
C GLY A 365 -14.37 66.77 -14.88
N SER A 366 -14.01 67.63 -13.92
CA SER A 366 -14.69 68.90 -13.61
C SER A 366 -13.76 69.69 -12.68
N ASP A 367 -13.01 70.66 -13.21
CA ASP A 367 -13.36 72.08 -13.17
C ASP A 367 -13.70 72.59 -11.77
N ALA A 368 -12.74 73.33 -11.20
CA ALA A 368 -12.96 74.30 -10.14
C ALA A 368 -12.09 75.54 -10.45
N GLU A 369 -12.66 76.45 -11.23
CA GLU A 369 -12.37 77.89 -11.14
C GLU A 369 -13.55 78.58 -10.46
N VAL A 370 -13.19 79.56 -9.62
CA VAL A 370 -13.97 80.52 -8.81
C VAL A 370 -14.27 80.12 -7.37
#